data_AF-A0A3N5YYT2-F1
#
_entry.id   AF-A0A3N5YYT2-F1
#
_cell.length_a   1.000
_cell.length_b   1.000
_cell.length_c   1.000
_cell.angle_alpha   90.00
_cell.angle_beta   90.00
_cell.angle_gamma   90.00
#
_symmetry.space_group_name_H-M   'P 1'
#
loop_
_entity.id
_entity.type
_entity.pdbx_description
1 polymer ?
#
loop_
_entity_poly.entity_id
_entity_poly.type
_entity_poly.pdbx_seq_one_letter_code
_entity_poly.pdbx_strand_id
1 'polypeptide(L)'
;MGKLKKTVTNGTDEAPVATTGTLTLSRVWLFGLAALITVSLLIDGAVYLNSPTDPPPSATSEATSADVMAEEASGVWGTLETSPIVISPPIEYVPMNWGPLGMPEWYFPNASADQARSFLESSGVAAGDIASVMATAAPAPAVQGVVVRPSFDVIRRLSPDTRARVYLQLGKTPLNADQAASYRFYGNAVDDWLGTNLLAPSTRQLVESLVYRQNGFMFFADMSLVRTQVSEIVELQRLVKR
;
A
#
# COMPACT_ATOMS: atom_id res chain seq x y z
N MET A 1 6.50 -41.14 -80.43
CA MET A 1 5.67 -39.91 -80.45
C MET A 1 5.37 -39.55 -79.00
N GLY A 2 5.86 -38.46 -78.40
CA GLY A 2 5.78 -37.04 -78.78
C GLY A 2 4.66 -36.39 -77.95
N LYS A 3 4.79 -35.28 -77.23
CA LYS A 3 5.80 -34.23 -77.12
C LYS A 3 5.65 -33.55 -75.74
N LEU A 4 6.75 -32.98 -75.26
CA LEU A 4 6.76 -31.93 -74.24
C LEU A 4 5.88 -30.73 -74.66
N LYS A 5 5.24 -30.09 -73.67
CA LYS A 5 5.07 -28.63 -73.65
C LYS A 5 5.42 -28.11 -72.27
N LYS A 6 6.58 -27.43 -72.21
CA LYS A 6 6.87 -26.39 -71.23
C LYS A 6 6.05 -25.16 -71.62
N THR A 7 5.46 -24.49 -70.64
CA THR A 7 5.20 -23.05 -70.72
C THR A 7 5.69 -22.44 -69.42
N VAL A 8 6.68 -21.58 -69.56
CA VAL A 8 7.23 -20.68 -68.54
C VAL A 8 6.55 -19.34 -68.74
N THR A 9 6.11 -18.70 -67.65
CA THR A 9 6.03 -17.23 -67.53
C THR A 9 5.98 -16.85 -66.05
N ASN A 10 7.06 -16.21 -65.58
CA ASN A 10 7.11 -14.93 -64.85
C ASN A 10 5.93 -14.62 -63.92
N GLY A 11 6.07 -14.38 -62.63
CA GLY A 11 7.15 -13.67 -61.94
C GLY A 11 6.60 -12.32 -61.45
N THR A 12 6.06 -12.29 -60.23
CA THR A 12 6.00 -11.09 -59.38
C THR A 12 5.65 -11.48 -57.95
N ASP A 13 6.59 -11.20 -57.05
CA ASP A 13 6.37 -11.01 -55.61
C ASP A 13 5.23 -10.01 -55.38
N GLU A 14 4.20 -10.41 -54.62
CA GLU A 14 3.32 -9.45 -53.93
C GLU A 14 3.31 -9.79 -52.45
N ALA A 15 3.97 -8.93 -51.67
CA ALA A 15 3.86 -8.88 -50.22
C ALA A 15 2.42 -8.49 -49.80
N PRO A 16 1.90 -8.97 -48.66
CA PRO A 16 0.62 -8.53 -48.15
C PRO A 16 0.71 -7.05 -47.72
N VAL A 17 0.10 -6.17 -48.51
CA VAL A 17 -0.12 -4.76 -48.16
C VAL A 17 -1.03 -4.71 -46.93
N ALA A 18 -0.49 -4.19 -45.82
CA ALA A 18 -1.25 -3.92 -44.61
C ALA A 18 -2.29 -2.82 -44.87
N THR A 19 -3.57 -3.20 -44.93
CA THR A 19 -4.68 -2.26 -44.98
C THR A 19 -4.75 -1.48 -43.67
N THR A 20 -4.21 -0.27 -43.66
CA THR A 20 -4.33 0.65 -42.53
C THR A 20 -5.71 1.30 -42.60
N GLY A 21 -6.67 0.73 -41.88
CA GLY A 21 -8.01 1.32 -41.73
C GLY A 21 -7.94 2.60 -40.90
N THR A 22 -7.92 3.76 -41.54
CA THR A 22 -8.12 5.04 -40.86
C THR A 22 -9.58 5.17 -40.45
N LEU A 23 -9.86 4.98 -39.16
CA LEU A 23 -11.16 5.29 -38.55
C LEU A 23 -11.37 6.81 -38.56
N THR A 24 -12.13 7.31 -39.53
CA THR A 24 -12.59 8.70 -39.51
C THR A 24 -13.74 8.82 -38.52
N LEU A 25 -13.43 9.13 -37.26
CA LEU A 25 -14.45 9.48 -36.27
C LEU A 25 -15.13 10.79 -36.70
N SER A 26 -16.43 10.71 -36.97
CA SER A 26 -17.24 11.87 -37.35
C SER A 26 -17.16 12.96 -36.26
N ARG A 27 -16.91 14.21 -36.66
CA ARG A 27 -16.88 15.38 -35.77
C ARG A 27 -18.13 15.49 -34.89
N VAL A 28 -19.27 14.98 -35.36
CA VAL A 28 -20.55 14.95 -34.62
C VAL A 28 -20.46 14.12 -33.34
N TRP A 29 -19.69 13.03 -33.36
CA TRP A 29 -19.48 12.17 -32.18
C TRP A 29 -18.63 12.85 -31.11
N LEU A 30 -17.63 13.65 -31.53
CA LEU A 30 -16.80 14.42 -30.60
C LEU A 30 -17.62 15.52 -29.90
N PHE A 31 -18.52 16.19 -30.61
CA PHE A 31 -19.43 17.17 -30.00
C PHE A 31 -20.44 16.52 -29.04
N GLY A 32 -20.94 15.32 -29.37
CA GLY A 32 -21.81 14.56 -28.48
C GLY A 32 -21.14 14.15 -27.17
N LEU A 33 -19.91 13.64 -27.23
CA LEU A 33 -19.12 13.29 -26.05
C LEU A 33 -18.75 14.51 -25.22
N ALA A 34 -18.33 15.61 -25.87
CA ALA A 34 -18.03 16.85 -25.17
C ALA A 34 -19.27 17.36 -24.43
N ALA A 35 -20.44 17.42 -25.07
CA ALA A 35 -21.68 17.86 -24.43
C ALA A 35 -22.07 17.00 -23.23
N LEU A 36 -21.90 15.67 -23.30
CA LEU A 36 -22.17 14.77 -22.16
C LEU A 36 -21.25 15.03 -20.98
N ILE A 37 -19.96 15.27 -21.23
CA ILE A 37 -18.99 15.62 -20.18
C ILE A 37 -19.36 16.96 -19.56
N THR A 38 -19.69 17.97 -20.36
CA THR A 38 -20.06 19.29 -19.82
C THR A 38 -21.34 19.24 -18.98
N VAL A 39 -22.34 18.47 -19.42
CA VAL A 39 -23.59 18.28 -18.65
C VAL A 39 -23.31 17.55 -17.34
N SER A 40 -22.48 16.50 -17.34
CA SER A 40 -22.10 15.80 -16.11
C SER A 40 -21.41 16.74 -15.11
N LEU A 41 -20.43 17.53 -15.57
CA LEU A 41 -19.71 18.47 -14.72
C LEU A 41 -20.60 19.59 -14.15
N LEU A 42 -21.59 20.05 -14.92
CA LEU A 42 -22.55 21.05 -14.45
C LEU A 42 -23.51 20.48 -13.40
N ILE A 43 -23.92 19.21 -13.53
CA ILE A 43 -24.74 18.51 -12.53
C ILE A 43 -23.95 18.33 -11.24
N ASP A 44 -22.70 17.84 -11.32
CA ASP A 44 -21.84 17.65 -10.15
C ASP A 44 -21.53 18.97 -9.44
N GLY A 45 -21.26 20.04 -10.21
CA GLY A 45 -21.05 21.38 -9.66
C GLY A 45 -22.28 21.95 -8.95
N ALA A 46 -23.48 21.74 -9.51
CA ALA A 46 -24.73 22.20 -8.89
C ALA A 46 -25.07 21.43 -7.61
N VAL A 47 -24.77 20.12 -7.56
CA VAL A 47 -24.92 19.31 -6.34
C VAL A 47 -23.94 19.77 -5.27
N TYR A 48 -22.69 20.09 -5.63
CA TYR A 48 -21.69 20.58 -4.69
C TYR A 48 -22.04 21.96 -4.12
N LEU A 49 -22.59 22.86 -4.94
CA LEU A 49 -23.01 24.21 -4.53
C LEU A 49 -24.29 24.22 -3.68
N ASN A 50 -25.19 23.25 -3.86
CA ASN A 50 -26.44 23.14 -3.10
C ASN A 50 -26.38 22.14 -1.94
N SER A 51 -25.25 21.45 -1.74
CA SER A 51 -25.09 20.58 -0.58
C SER A 51 -24.99 21.45 0.68
N PRO A 52 -25.87 21.25 1.67
CA PRO A 52 -25.80 22.00 2.91
C PRO A 52 -24.42 21.77 3.53
N THR A 53 -23.67 22.86 3.70
CA THR A 53 -22.39 22.84 4.38
C THR A 53 -22.70 22.63 5.85
N ASP A 54 -22.68 21.37 6.31
CA ASP A 54 -22.68 21.10 7.74
C ASP A 54 -21.51 21.89 8.34
N PRO A 55 -21.75 22.71 9.39
CA PRO A 55 -20.65 23.37 10.07
C PRO A 55 -19.69 22.26 10.55
N PRO A 56 -18.36 22.44 10.40
CA PRO A 56 -17.42 21.47 10.92
C PRO A 56 -17.73 21.27 12.41
N PRO A 57 -17.84 20.03 12.89
CA PRO A 57 -18.03 19.80 14.31
C PRO A 57 -16.89 20.50 15.03
N SER A 58 -17.22 21.40 15.95
CA SER A 58 -16.24 22.07 16.81
C SER A 58 -15.39 21.00 17.46
N ALA A 59 -14.13 20.89 17.01
CA ALA A 59 -13.18 19.94 17.54
C ALA A 59 -12.82 20.36 18.97
N THR A 60 -13.49 19.76 19.96
CA THR A 60 -12.98 19.75 21.33
C THR A 60 -11.75 18.85 21.33
N SER A 61 -10.58 19.48 21.29
CA SER A 61 -9.30 18.78 21.44
C SER A 61 -9.20 18.29 22.89
N GLU A 62 -9.59 17.04 23.13
CA GLU A 62 -9.20 16.34 24.35
C GLU A 62 -7.71 16.02 24.26
N ALA A 63 -6.89 16.96 24.73
CA ALA A 63 -5.49 16.70 25.03
C ALA A 63 -5.43 15.63 26.11
N THR A 64 -5.25 14.37 25.72
CA THR A 64 -4.79 13.34 26.63
C THR A 64 -3.32 13.64 26.89
N SER A 65 -3.04 14.34 27.99
CA SER A 65 -1.69 14.48 28.53
C SER A 65 -1.20 13.09 28.93
N ALA A 66 -0.38 12.47 28.10
CA ALA A 66 0.49 11.42 28.57
C ALA A 66 1.50 12.09 29.50
N ASP A 67 1.53 11.65 30.75
CA ASP A 67 2.43 12.12 31.81
C ASP A 67 3.88 11.74 31.47
N VAL A 68 4.48 12.49 30.55
CA VAL A 68 5.90 12.40 30.21
C VAL A 68 6.54 13.63 30.84
N MET A 69 7.32 13.37 31.89
CA MET A 69 8.09 14.35 32.67
C MET A 69 8.55 15.53 31.82
N ALA A 70 8.07 16.72 32.16
CA ALA A 70 8.53 17.96 31.56
C ALA A 70 10.06 18.08 31.76
N GLU A 71 10.79 18.25 30.67
CA GLU A 71 12.22 18.54 30.73
C GLU A 71 12.39 20.04 31.00
N GLU A 72 12.97 20.37 32.15
CA GLU A 72 13.27 21.75 32.53
C GLU A 72 14.71 22.09 32.13
N ALA A 73 14.87 22.91 31.08
CA ALA A 73 16.16 23.46 30.70
C ALA A 73 16.25 24.92 31.15
N SER A 74 17.22 25.25 32.01
CA SER A 74 17.51 26.63 32.38
C SER A 74 18.62 27.20 31.50
N GLY A 75 18.35 28.34 30.87
CA GLY A 75 19.30 29.04 30.00
C GLY A 75 19.25 30.55 30.17
N VAL A 76 20.00 31.27 29.34
CA VAL A 76 20.02 32.75 29.31
C VAL A 76 18.66 33.39 29.00
N TRP A 77 17.68 32.58 28.60
CA TRP A 77 16.30 32.96 28.29
C TRP A 77 15.29 32.59 29.38
N GLY A 78 15.73 32.13 30.55
CA GLY A 78 14.86 31.66 31.65
C GLY A 78 14.71 30.14 31.68
N THR A 79 13.66 29.67 32.35
CA THR A 79 13.31 28.25 32.47
C THR A 79 12.40 27.84 31.31
N LEU A 80 12.82 26.86 30.53
CA LEU A 80 12.01 26.25 29.47
C LEU A 80 11.39 24.97 30.02
N GLU A 81 10.06 24.91 30.04
CA GLU A 81 9.30 23.70 30.29
C GLU A 81 8.80 23.15 28.95
N THR A 82 9.14 21.91 28.62
CA THR A 82 8.63 21.25 27.40
C THR A 82 7.62 20.18 27.78
N SER A 83 6.41 20.26 27.21
CA SER A 83 5.39 19.21 27.31
C SER A 83 5.05 18.68 25.92
N PRO A 84 5.21 17.37 25.67
CA PRO A 84 4.84 16.78 24.38
C PRO A 84 3.32 16.69 24.25
N ILE A 85 2.80 17.19 23.13
CA ILE A 85 1.39 17.04 22.74
C ILE A 85 1.29 16.08 21.55
N VAL A 86 0.55 14.99 21.73
CA VAL A 86 0.27 14.02 20.66
C VAL A 86 -0.95 14.49 19.87
N ILE A 87 -0.76 14.83 18.60
CA ILE A 87 -1.85 15.19 17.69
C ILE A 87 -2.29 13.92 16.95
N SER A 88 -3.41 13.33 17.37
CA SER A 88 -4.05 12.21 16.67
C SER A 88 -5.42 12.63 16.13
N PRO A 89 -5.88 12.10 14.99
CA PRO A 89 -7.24 12.37 14.53
C PRO A 89 -8.27 11.90 15.57
N PRO A 90 -9.39 12.65 15.75
CA PRO A 90 -10.52 12.14 16.51
C PRO A 90 -10.99 10.79 15.96
N ILE A 91 -11.51 9.92 16.82
CA ILE A 91 -11.80 8.53 16.44
C ILE A 91 -12.88 8.43 15.36
N GLU A 92 -13.73 9.45 15.29
CA GLU A 92 -14.79 9.64 14.29
C GLU A 92 -14.21 9.82 12.88
N TYR A 93 -12.96 10.26 12.75
CA TYR A 93 -12.26 10.40 11.46
C TYR A 93 -11.44 9.15 11.09
N VAL A 94 -11.34 8.15 11.97
CA VAL A 94 -10.68 6.89 11.65
C VAL A 94 -11.67 6.01 10.88
N PRO A 95 -11.38 5.62 9.62
CA PRO A 95 -12.33 4.91 8.79
C PRO A 95 -12.74 3.55 9.41
N MET A 96 -14.03 3.24 9.34
CA MET A 96 -14.57 1.92 9.72
C MET A 96 -14.54 0.93 8.56
N ASN A 97 -14.43 1.42 7.32
CA ASN A 97 -14.34 0.60 6.13
C ASN A 97 -12.89 0.46 5.68
N TRP A 98 -12.34 -0.73 5.89
CA TRP A 98 -10.95 -1.06 5.58
C TRP A 98 -10.79 -1.70 4.18
N GLY A 99 -11.83 -1.69 3.35
CA GLY A 99 -11.83 -2.35 2.05
C GLY A 99 -11.84 -3.88 2.15
N PRO A 100 -11.78 -4.61 1.02
CA PRO A 100 -11.75 -6.06 1.02
C PRO A 100 -10.50 -6.62 1.69
N LEU A 101 -10.63 -7.79 2.33
CA LEU A 101 -9.49 -8.58 2.79
C LEU A 101 -8.84 -9.24 1.57
N GLY A 102 -7.60 -8.86 1.27
CA GLY A 102 -6.77 -9.48 0.24
C GLY A 102 -5.64 -10.30 0.85
N MET A 103 -5.13 -11.28 0.09
CA MET A 103 -3.82 -11.85 0.42
C MET A 103 -2.75 -10.77 0.23
N PRO A 104 -1.70 -10.75 1.06
CA PRO A 104 -0.64 -9.76 0.93
C PRO A 104 0.10 -9.97 -0.38
N GLU A 105 0.34 -8.87 -1.09
CA GLU A 105 1.05 -8.87 -2.37
C GLU A 105 2.33 -8.05 -2.23
N TRP A 106 3.46 -8.62 -2.66
CA TRP A 106 4.74 -7.94 -2.71
C TRP A 106 5.15 -7.74 -4.17
N TYR A 107 5.15 -6.48 -4.58
CA TYR A 107 5.58 -6.03 -5.89
C TYR A 107 7.08 -5.72 -5.88
N PHE A 108 7.78 -6.25 -6.89
CA PHE A 108 9.19 -5.96 -7.18
C PHE A 108 9.29 -5.32 -8.58
N PRO A 109 9.15 -3.99 -8.69
CA PRO A 109 9.23 -3.29 -9.96
C PRO A 109 10.61 -3.44 -10.61
N ASN A 110 10.63 -3.58 -11.94
CA ASN A 110 11.87 -3.72 -12.73
C ASN A 110 12.77 -4.89 -12.31
N ALA A 111 12.22 -5.90 -11.63
CA ALA A 111 12.95 -7.06 -11.14
C ALA A 111 12.43 -8.36 -11.77
N SER A 112 13.35 -9.26 -12.09
CA SER A 112 13.03 -10.65 -12.45
C SER A 112 12.67 -11.49 -11.22
N ALA A 113 12.04 -12.65 -11.44
CA ALA A 113 11.77 -13.60 -10.36
C ALA A 113 13.05 -14.06 -9.65
N ASP A 114 14.17 -14.23 -10.37
CA ASP A 114 15.44 -14.62 -9.76
C ASP A 114 16.07 -13.49 -8.94
N GLN A 115 15.91 -12.23 -9.37
CA GLN A 115 16.32 -11.07 -8.58
C GLN A 115 15.49 -10.94 -7.30
N ALA A 116 14.18 -11.14 -7.38
CA ALA A 116 13.32 -11.16 -6.20
C ALA A 116 13.68 -12.31 -5.24
N ARG A 117 13.96 -13.52 -5.76
CA ARG A 117 14.46 -14.64 -4.94
C ARG A 117 15.77 -14.29 -4.24
N SER A 118 16.77 -13.81 -4.99
CA SER A 118 18.08 -13.44 -4.45
C SER A 118 17.98 -12.35 -3.38
N PHE A 119 17.04 -11.43 -3.54
CA PHE A 119 16.73 -10.42 -2.53
C PHE A 119 16.16 -11.04 -1.24
N LEU A 120 15.20 -11.96 -1.34
CA LEU A 120 14.64 -12.64 -0.17
C LEU A 120 15.70 -13.46 0.57
N GLU A 121 16.57 -14.15 -0.17
CA GLU A 121 17.70 -14.91 0.38
C GLU A 121 18.67 -14.00 1.14
N SER A 122 19.13 -12.92 0.50
CA SER A 122 20.06 -11.95 1.12
C SER A 122 19.43 -11.18 2.29
N SER A 123 18.09 -11.08 2.33
CA SER A 123 17.36 -10.52 3.46
C SER A 123 17.24 -11.46 4.65
N GLY A 124 17.62 -12.74 4.51
CA GLY A 124 17.57 -13.75 5.57
C GLY A 124 16.19 -14.38 5.76
N VAL A 125 15.38 -14.46 4.70
CA VAL A 125 14.16 -15.27 4.70
C VAL A 125 14.54 -16.76 4.68
N ALA A 126 13.85 -17.61 5.43
CA ALA A 126 14.16 -19.04 5.48
C ALA A 126 13.92 -19.72 4.12
N ALA A 127 14.80 -20.64 3.71
CA ALA A 127 14.73 -21.27 2.40
C ALA A 127 13.37 -21.94 2.09
N GLY A 128 12.74 -22.56 3.09
CA GLY A 128 11.40 -23.15 2.95
C GLY A 128 10.31 -22.09 2.68
N ASP A 129 10.41 -20.93 3.33
CA ASP A 129 9.49 -19.81 3.10
C ASP A 129 9.73 -19.18 1.72
N ILE A 130 10.99 -19.05 1.29
CA ILE A 130 11.33 -18.54 -0.06
C ILE A 130 10.72 -19.44 -1.12
N ALA A 131 10.85 -20.76 -1.00
CA ALA A 131 10.24 -21.70 -1.95
C ALA A 131 8.72 -21.52 -2.03
N SER A 132 8.05 -21.38 -0.88
CA SER A 132 6.60 -21.14 -0.80
C SER A 132 6.19 -19.80 -1.42
N VAL A 133 6.93 -18.72 -1.13
CA VAL A 133 6.66 -17.38 -1.70
C VAL A 133 6.88 -17.39 -3.20
N MET A 134 8.02 -17.92 -3.67
CA MET A 134 8.37 -17.93 -5.08
C MET A 134 7.48 -18.85 -5.92
N ALA A 135 6.81 -19.84 -5.32
CA ALA A 135 5.79 -20.64 -6.01
C ALA A 135 4.57 -19.81 -6.44
N THR A 136 4.34 -18.65 -5.81
CA THR A 136 3.26 -17.72 -6.16
C THR A 136 3.71 -16.60 -7.11
N ALA A 137 4.97 -16.61 -7.54
CA ALA A 137 5.54 -15.57 -8.37
C ALA A 137 4.84 -15.52 -9.73
N ALA A 138 4.36 -14.33 -10.09
CA ALA A 138 3.71 -14.07 -11.37
C ALA A 138 4.31 -12.81 -12.01
N PRO A 139 4.44 -12.77 -13.35
CA PRO A 139 4.80 -11.55 -14.05
C PRO A 139 3.80 -10.43 -13.72
N ALA A 140 4.30 -9.22 -13.49
CA ALA A 140 3.51 -8.02 -13.27
C ALA A 140 3.87 -6.98 -14.35
N PRO A 141 3.25 -7.05 -15.56
CA PRO A 141 3.63 -6.22 -16.70
C PRO A 141 3.52 -4.72 -16.45
N ALA A 142 2.52 -4.31 -15.65
CA ALA A 142 2.28 -2.90 -15.29
C ALA A 142 3.49 -2.23 -14.60
N VAL A 143 4.37 -3.03 -14.00
CA VAL A 143 5.53 -2.56 -13.22
C VAL A 143 6.84 -3.12 -13.78
N GLN A 144 6.78 -3.73 -14.97
CA GLN A 144 7.89 -4.39 -15.64
C GLN A 144 8.67 -5.32 -14.71
N GLY A 145 7.95 -6.05 -13.84
CA GLY A 145 8.56 -6.80 -12.74
C GLY A 145 7.79 -8.05 -12.36
N VAL A 146 7.93 -8.45 -11.11
CA VAL A 146 7.28 -9.64 -10.55
C VAL A 146 6.45 -9.27 -9.32
N VAL A 147 5.32 -9.96 -9.16
CA VAL A 147 4.54 -9.95 -7.92
C VAL A 147 4.61 -11.33 -7.28
N VAL A 148 4.76 -11.37 -5.97
CA VAL A 148 4.64 -12.59 -5.15
C VAL A 148 3.57 -12.39 -4.08
N ARG A 149 2.98 -13.50 -3.63
CA ARG A 149 1.87 -13.50 -2.67
C ARG A 149 2.24 -14.38 -1.47
N PRO A 150 3.01 -13.87 -0.50
CA PRO A 150 3.33 -14.64 0.70
C PRO A 150 2.06 -15.04 1.44
N SER A 151 2.06 -16.21 2.08
CA SER A 151 0.99 -16.54 3.02
C SER A 151 1.15 -15.73 4.32
N PHE A 152 0.05 -15.56 5.06
CA PHE A 152 0.13 -14.93 6.38
C PHE A 152 1.08 -15.69 7.33
N ASP A 153 1.17 -17.01 7.21
CA ASP A 153 2.10 -17.80 8.03
C ASP A 153 3.57 -17.49 7.73
N VAL A 154 3.92 -17.21 6.46
CA VAL A 154 5.26 -16.74 6.10
C VAL A 154 5.54 -15.39 6.76
N ILE A 155 4.59 -14.45 6.71
CA ILE A 155 4.74 -13.12 7.33
C ILE A 155 4.93 -13.22 8.84
N ARG A 156 4.16 -14.10 9.52
CA ARG A 156 4.30 -14.33 10.97
C ARG A 156 5.67 -14.90 11.34
N ARG A 157 6.25 -15.74 10.48
CA ARG A 157 7.56 -16.37 10.74
C ARG A 157 8.75 -15.45 10.51
N LEU A 158 8.58 -14.31 9.85
CA LEU A 158 9.67 -13.34 9.69
C LEU A 158 10.14 -12.86 11.07
N SER A 159 11.45 -12.97 11.34
CA SER A 159 12.04 -12.31 12.49
C SER A 159 11.94 -10.79 12.35
N PRO A 160 11.98 -10.01 13.45
CA PRO A 160 11.95 -8.55 13.36
C PRO A 160 13.04 -7.98 12.44
N ASP A 161 14.25 -8.54 12.46
CA ASP A 161 15.37 -8.07 11.63
C ASP A 161 15.18 -8.42 10.15
N THR A 162 14.70 -9.63 9.84
CA THR A 162 14.38 -10.02 8.46
C THR A 162 13.22 -9.19 7.92
N ARG A 163 12.17 -8.98 8.73
CA ARG A 163 11.04 -8.13 8.40
C ARG A 163 11.50 -6.71 8.09
N ALA A 164 12.37 -6.12 8.91
CA ALA A 164 12.93 -4.79 8.67
C ALA A 164 13.63 -4.69 7.30
N ARG A 165 14.49 -5.66 6.96
CA ARG A 165 15.21 -5.66 5.67
C ARG A 165 14.26 -5.82 4.48
N VAL A 166 13.32 -6.77 4.57
CA VAL A 166 12.34 -7.01 3.50
C VAL A 166 11.46 -5.78 3.30
N TYR A 167 10.89 -5.24 4.38
CA TYR A 167 9.90 -4.17 4.30
C TYR A 167 10.52 -2.83 3.95
N LEU A 168 11.78 -2.58 4.33
CA LEU A 168 12.52 -1.42 3.87
C LEU A 168 12.65 -1.39 2.34
N GLN A 169 12.92 -2.54 1.71
CA GLN A 169 13.01 -2.61 0.25
C GLN A 169 11.64 -2.49 -0.40
N LEU A 170 10.63 -3.21 0.12
CA LEU A 170 9.27 -3.18 -0.42
C LEU A 170 8.65 -1.78 -0.32
N GLY A 171 8.91 -1.05 0.77
CA GLY A 171 8.41 0.30 0.99
C GLY A 171 9.00 1.36 0.06
N LYS A 172 9.98 1.03 -0.81
CA LYS A 172 10.50 1.96 -1.83
C LYS A 172 9.53 2.22 -2.98
N THR A 173 8.46 1.44 -3.09
CA THR A 173 7.42 1.62 -4.11
C THR A 173 6.04 1.77 -3.45
N PRO A 174 5.19 2.70 -3.93
CA PRO A 174 3.84 2.88 -3.39
C PRO A 174 2.91 1.69 -3.69
N LEU A 175 3.30 0.77 -4.57
CA LEU A 175 2.54 -0.45 -4.88
C LEU A 175 2.44 -1.40 -3.67
N ASN A 176 3.43 -1.36 -2.78
CA ASN A 176 3.41 -2.09 -1.52
C ASN A 176 2.88 -1.18 -0.43
N ALA A 177 1.59 -0.82 -0.51
CA ALA A 177 0.99 0.23 0.30
C ALA A 177 1.21 0.04 1.81
N ASP A 178 1.02 -1.18 2.31
CA ASP A 178 1.23 -1.56 3.72
C ASP A 178 2.66 -1.26 4.19
N GLN A 179 3.67 -1.55 3.36
CA GLN A 179 5.09 -1.31 3.70
C GLN A 179 5.48 0.16 3.49
N ALA A 180 5.02 0.77 2.40
CA ALA A 180 5.32 2.16 2.04
C ALA A 180 4.71 3.16 3.06
N ALA A 181 3.48 2.90 3.48
CA ALA A 181 2.73 3.68 4.46
C ALA A 181 2.66 2.98 5.82
N SER A 182 3.72 2.25 6.19
CA SER A 182 3.84 1.61 7.51
C SER A 182 3.63 2.60 8.65
N TYR A 183 2.96 2.16 9.70
CA TYR A 183 2.85 2.90 10.96
C TYR A 183 4.25 3.06 11.56
N ARG A 184 4.57 4.27 12.02
CA ARG A 184 5.89 4.63 12.54
C ARG A 184 5.72 5.29 13.90
N PHE A 185 6.47 4.79 14.87
CA PHE A 185 6.48 5.35 16.21
C PHE A 185 7.92 5.58 16.65
N TYR A 186 8.17 6.76 17.24
CA TYR A 186 9.46 7.06 17.85
C TYR A 186 9.44 6.62 19.31
N GLY A 187 10.31 5.68 19.67
CA GLY A 187 10.40 5.16 21.03
C GLY A 187 10.96 3.75 21.07
N ASN A 188 11.20 3.28 22.30
CA ASN A 188 11.86 2.00 22.53
C ASN A 188 10.90 0.92 23.03
N ALA A 189 9.82 1.28 23.72
CA ALA A 189 8.86 0.35 24.29
C ALA A 189 7.54 0.36 23.51
N VAL A 190 7.03 -0.84 23.20
CA VAL A 190 5.73 -1.00 22.53
C VAL A 190 4.58 -0.49 23.42
N ASP A 191 4.79 -0.47 24.75
CA ASP A 191 3.89 0.13 25.73
C ASP A 191 3.63 1.61 25.48
N ASP A 192 4.66 2.36 25.06
CA ASP A 192 4.54 3.79 24.74
C ASP A 192 3.67 4.01 23.50
N TRP A 193 3.67 3.06 22.57
CA TRP A 193 2.91 3.15 21.33
C TRP A 193 1.47 2.62 21.48
N LEU A 194 1.30 1.38 21.94
CA LEU A 194 -0.01 0.73 22.01
C LEU A 194 -0.81 1.14 23.25
N GLY A 195 -0.14 1.68 24.27
CA GLY A 195 -0.70 1.95 25.59
C GLY A 195 -1.06 0.66 26.35
N THR A 196 -1.15 0.71 27.68
CA THR A 196 -1.23 -0.50 28.50
C THR A 196 -2.59 -1.20 28.52
N ASN A 197 -3.71 -0.50 28.27
CA ASN A 197 -5.07 -1.05 28.52
C ASN A 197 -6.09 -0.80 27.38
N LEU A 198 -5.64 -0.61 26.14
CA LEU A 198 -6.50 -0.11 25.06
C LEU A 198 -6.86 -1.18 24.01
N LEU A 199 -6.07 -2.24 23.94
CA LEU A 199 -6.24 -3.38 23.03
C LEU A 199 -6.44 -4.65 23.85
N ALA A 200 -7.16 -5.63 23.30
CA ALA A 200 -7.24 -6.95 23.92
C ALA A 200 -5.83 -7.57 23.98
N PRO A 201 -5.52 -8.37 25.01
CA PRO A 201 -4.19 -8.99 25.16
C PRO A 201 -3.75 -9.81 23.94
N SER A 202 -4.69 -10.51 23.28
CA SER A 202 -4.42 -11.30 22.07
C SER A 202 -4.04 -10.43 20.88
N THR A 203 -4.74 -9.31 20.68
CA THR A 203 -4.46 -8.35 19.61
C THR A 203 -3.13 -7.66 19.84
N ARG A 204 -2.85 -7.27 21.09
CA ARG A 204 -1.56 -6.71 21.49
C ARG A 204 -0.43 -7.67 21.16
N GLN A 205 -0.52 -8.92 21.62
CA GLN A 205 0.50 -9.95 21.39
C GLN A 205 0.74 -10.19 19.89
N LEU A 206 -0.35 -10.21 19.10
CA LEU A 206 -0.25 -10.33 17.65
C LEU A 206 0.52 -9.15 17.04
N VAL A 207 0.12 -7.92 17.35
CA VAL A 207 0.76 -6.71 16.81
C VAL A 207 2.22 -6.64 17.23
N GLU A 208 2.53 -6.88 18.51
CA GLU A 208 3.90 -6.91 19.05
C GLU A 208 4.81 -7.86 18.28
N SER A 209 4.32 -9.06 17.93
CA SER A 209 5.09 -10.03 17.14
C SER A 209 5.40 -9.56 15.71
N LEU A 210 4.63 -8.60 15.20
CA LEU A 210 4.74 -8.04 13.85
C LEU A 210 5.58 -6.75 13.82
N VAL A 211 5.87 -6.15 14.98
CA VAL A 211 6.72 -4.96 15.07
C VAL A 211 8.15 -5.26 14.64
N TYR A 212 8.74 -4.31 13.92
CA TYR A 212 10.16 -4.30 13.60
C TYR A 212 10.77 -2.93 13.88
N ARG A 213 12.10 -2.85 13.98
CA ARG A 213 12.80 -1.61 14.33
C ARG A 213 13.76 -1.19 13.23
N GLN A 214 13.87 0.11 13.01
CA GLN A 214 14.86 0.69 12.12
C GLN A 214 15.19 2.12 12.54
N ASN A 215 16.48 2.45 12.64
CA ASN A 215 16.98 3.81 12.90
C ASN A 215 16.33 4.50 14.13
N GLY A 216 16.07 3.75 15.21
CA GLY A 216 15.43 4.28 16.42
C GLY A 216 13.90 4.41 16.38
N PHE A 217 13.26 3.96 15.30
CA PHE A 217 11.81 3.89 15.17
C PHE A 217 11.31 2.44 15.24
N MET A 218 10.10 2.28 15.77
CA MET A 218 9.30 1.07 15.64
C MET A 218 8.34 1.21 14.45
N PHE A 219 8.17 0.12 13.73
CA PHE A 219 7.35 0.05 12.53
C PHE A 219 6.36 -1.11 12.61
N PHE A 220 5.21 -0.91 11.99
CA PHE A 220 4.19 -1.93 11.78
C PHE A 220 3.54 -1.74 10.41
N ALA A 221 3.47 -2.80 9.61
CA ALA A 221 2.95 -2.76 8.25
C ALA A 221 1.84 -3.79 8.00
N ASP A 222 1.75 -4.83 8.84
CA ASP A 222 0.96 -6.03 8.55
C ASP A 222 -0.52 -5.90 8.96
N MET A 223 -1.15 -4.77 8.62
CA MET A 223 -2.55 -4.51 8.94
C MET A 223 -3.47 -5.55 8.29
N SER A 224 -3.18 -5.92 7.05
CA SER A 224 -3.90 -6.98 6.33
C SER A 224 -3.94 -8.28 7.12
N LEU A 225 -2.84 -8.68 7.76
CA LEU A 225 -2.76 -9.86 8.62
C LEU A 225 -3.57 -9.69 9.90
N VAL A 226 -3.44 -8.55 10.60
CA VAL A 226 -4.20 -8.29 11.84
C VAL A 226 -5.70 -8.36 11.59
N ARG A 227 -6.17 -7.78 10.49
CA ARG A 227 -7.59 -7.80 10.10
C ARG A 227 -8.14 -9.19 9.79
N THR A 228 -7.28 -10.20 9.56
CA THR A 228 -7.74 -11.59 9.41
C THR A 228 -7.98 -12.29 10.75
N GLN A 229 -7.42 -11.78 11.85
CA GLN A 229 -7.52 -12.38 13.18
C GLN A 229 -8.39 -11.57 14.14
N VAL A 230 -8.43 -10.26 13.95
CA VAL A 230 -9.21 -9.32 14.76
C VAL A 230 -10.46 -8.93 13.98
N SER A 231 -11.59 -9.52 14.35
CA SER A 231 -12.88 -9.27 13.70
C SER A 231 -13.61 -8.05 14.24
N GLU A 232 -13.24 -7.55 15.43
CA GLU A 232 -13.90 -6.39 16.03
C GLU A 232 -13.39 -5.09 15.39
N ILE A 233 -14.29 -4.39 14.68
CA ILE A 233 -13.97 -3.14 13.97
C ILE A 233 -13.48 -2.05 14.94
N VAL A 234 -14.09 -1.96 16.12
CA VAL A 234 -13.71 -0.98 17.15
C VAL A 234 -12.28 -1.21 17.62
N GLU A 235 -11.86 -2.46 17.76
CA GLU A 235 -10.50 -2.79 18.15
C GLU A 235 -9.47 -2.41 17.07
N LEU A 236 -9.80 -2.65 15.79
CA LEU A 236 -8.97 -2.20 14.66
C LEU A 236 -8.86 -0.67 14.60
N GLN A 237 -9.95 0.06 14.86
CA GLN A 237 -9.91 1.53 14.92
C GLN A 237 -9.00 2.04 16.04
N ARG A 238 -9.05 1.40 17.23
CA ARG A 238 -8.17 1.75 18.35
C ARG A 238 -6.70 1.53 18.03
N LEU A 239 -6.38 0.48 17.26
CA LEU A 239 -5.02 0.20 16.81
C LEU A 239 -4.50 1.30 15.87
N VAL A 240 -5.32 1.76 14.92
CA VAL A 240 -4.89 2.75 13.92
C VAL A 240 -4.86 4.18 14.42
N LYS A 241 -5.63 4.50 15.46
CA LYS A 241 -5.59 5.82 16.09
C LYS A 241 -4.20 6.15 16.72
N ARG A 242 -3.34 5.15 16.93
CA ARG A 242 -2.07 5.26 17.69
C ARG A 242 -0.88 5.69 16.85
#